data_AF-A0A2V9M245-F1
#
_entry.id   AF-A0A2V9M245-F1
#
_cell.length_a   1.000
_cell.length_b   1.000
_cell.length_c   1.000
_cell.angle_alpha   90.00
_cell.angle_beta   90.00
_cell.angle_gamma   90.00
#
_symmetry.space_group_name_H-M   'P 1'
#
loop_
_entity.id
_entity.type
_entity.pdbx_description
1 polymer ?
#
loop_
_entity_poly.entity_id
_entity_poly.type
_entity_poly.pdbx_seq_one_letter_code
_entity_poly.pdbx_strand_id
1 'polypeptide(L)'
;MFLHGGIGPKYVDWSVRQINERVREELEDFTKLQGGIVMDGEGPLWYRGLAQQDEMALELHVKSVLKNHQAERIVIGHTPTEGAILPRFGGKVLLIDVGLSRVFDSQPRMACLLIENGKPYALHRGEKLELPPDSGSGLLSYLKQAAALDPSPSPLEKRIAEVEARLPVPAQK
;
A
#
# COMPACT_ATOMS: atom_id res chain seq x y z
N MET A 1 -8.39 8.19 0.08
CA MET A 1 -7.49 9.02 -0.74
C MET A 1 -6.55 8.13 -1.53
N PHE A 2 -6.14 8.54 -2.73
CA PHE A 2 -5.26 7.78 -3.63
C PHE A 2 -4.02 8.61 -3.96
N LEU A 3 -2.84 8.02 -3.81
CA LEU A 3 -1.54 8.68 -4.02
C LEU A 3 -0.57 7.70 -4.70
N HIS A 4 0.50 8.21 -5.31
CA HIS A 4 1.54 7.33 -5.86
C HIS A 4 2.41 6.73 -4.74
N GLY A 5 3.13 7.55 -3.97
CA GLY A 5 3.95 7.11 -2.83
C GLY A 5 3.25 7.25 -1.48
N GLY A 6 2.79 8.45 -1.15
CA GLY A 6 2.20 8.77 0.15
C GLY A 6 2.53 10.17 0.63
N ILE A 7 1.87 10.66 1.67
CA ILE A 7 2.19 11.98 2.26
C ILE A 7 3.19 11.77 3.41
N GLY A 8 4.40 12.30 3.25
CA GLY A 8 5.40 12.33 4.31
C GLY A 8 5.12 13.41 5.37
N PRO A 9 5.77 13.32 6.54
CA PRO A 9 5.64 14.30 7.63
C PRO A 9 5.75 15.76 7.18
N LYS A 10 6.69 16.08 6.27
CA LYS A 10 6.86 17.44 5.72
C LYS A 10 5.59 18.06 5.10
N TYR A 11 4.69 17.22 4.58
CA TYR A 11 3.50 17.65 3.84
C TYR A 11 2.18 17.31 4.56
N VAL A 12 2.22 16.89 5.83
CA VAL A 12 1.04 16.41 6.57
C VAL A 12 -0.08 17.44 6.69
N ASP A 13 0.27 18.73 6.78
CA ASP A 13 -0.69 19.83 6.93
C ASP A 13 -1.14 20.44 5.60
N TRP A 14 -0.63 19.93 4.48
CA TRP A 14 -1.02 20.42 3.16
C TRP A 14 -2.36 19.83 2.75
N SER A 15 -3.25 20.65 2.20
CA SER A 15 -4.48 20.18 1.58
C SER A 15 -4.19 19.48 0.25
N VAL A 16 -5.10 18.59 -0.19
CA VAL A 16 -5.05 17.97 -1.53
C VAL A 16 -4.99 19.02 -2.63
N ARG A 17 -5.65 20.17 -2.43
CA ARG A 17 -5.63 21.28 -3.39
C ARG A 17 -4.22 21.85 -3.53
N GLN A 18 -3.57 22.21 -2.42
CA GLN A 18 -2.20 22.75 -2.43
C GLN A 18 -1.21 21.77 -3.05
N ILE A 19 -1.32 20.48 -2.72
CA ILE A 19 -0.47 19.43 -3.30
C ILE A 19 -0.66 19.39 -4.82
N ASN A 20 -1.90 19.31 -5.31
CA ASN A 20 -2.19 19.20 -6.74
C ASN A 20 -1.80 20.46 -7.52
N GLU A 21 -2.02 21.64 -6.94
CA GLU A 21 -1.61 22.92 -7.54
C GLU A 21 -0.10 23.01 -7.67
N ARG A 22 0.63 22.67 -6.59
CA ARG A 22 2.09 22.73 -6.61
C ARG A 22 2.70 21.71 -7.58
N VAL A 23 2.16 20.50 -7.62
CA VAL A 23 2.61 19.48 -8.60
C VAL A 23 2.37 19.95 -10.03
N ARG A 24 1.20 20.54 -10.35
CA ARG A 24 0.95 21.08 -11.70
C ARG A 24 1.91 22.21 -12.05
N GLU A 25 2.12 23.15 -11.14
CA GLU A 25 3.05 24.27 -11.33
C GLU A 25 4.48 23.78 -11.66
N GLU A 26 4.98 22.78 -10.93
CA GLU A 26 6.32 22.23 -11.15
C GLU A 26 6.42 21.38 -12.42
N LEU A 27 5.31 20.80 -12.90
CA LEU A 27 5.25 20.08 -14.17
C LEU A 27 5.04 21.01 -15.38
N GLU A 28 4.58 22.25 -15.17
CA GLU A 28 4.50 23.28 -16.20
C GLU A 28 5.82 24.07 -16.32
N ASP A 29 6.57 24.20 -15.22
CA ASP A 29 7.88 24.85 -15.18
C ASP A 29 8.93 23.95 -14.54
N PHE A 30 9.65 23.22 -15.39
CA PHE A 30 10.65 22.24 -14.95
C PHE A 30 11.84 22.85 -14.20
N THR A 31 12.04 24.18 -14.24
CA THR A 31 13.06 24.83 -13.42
C THR A 31 12.76 24.72 -11.92
N LYS A 32 11.48 24.48 -11.56
CA LYS A 32 11.02 24.32 -10.18
C LYS A 32 11.07 22.89 -9.65
N LEU A 33 11.45 21.91 -10.48
CA LEU A 33 11.54 20.51 -10.05
C LEU A 33 12.64 20.30 -9.01
N GLN A 34 13.77 20.99 -9.16
CA GLN A 34 14.88 20.84 -8.22
C GLN A 34 14.50 21.41 -6.85
N GLY A 35 14.42 20.52 -5.84
CA GLY A 35 13.95 20.88 -4.49
C GLY A 35 12.43 21.07 -4.39
N GLY A 36 11.69 20.84 -5.47
CA GLY A 36 10.24 20.89 -5.53
C GLY A 36 9.56 19.62 -5.00
N ILE A 37 8.25 19.71 -4.74
CA ILE A 37 7.43 18.61 -4.22
C ILE A 37 7.43 17.38 -5.13
N VAL A 38 7.59 17.56 -6.45
CA VAL A 38 7.61 16.47 -7.44
C VAL A 38 8.83 15.56 -7.26
N MET A 39 9.97 16.13 -6.85
CA MET A 39 11.24 15.41 -6.68
C MET A 39 11.59 15.14 -5.21
N ASP A 40 10.78 15.62 -4.28
CA ASP A 40 11.01 15.46 -2.85
C ASP A 40 10.71 14.01 -2.39
N GLY A 41 11.66 13.40 -1.69
CA GLY A 41 11.51 12.07 -1.09
C GLY A 41 10.43 11.98 0.00
N GLU A 42 10.05 13.08 0.63
CA GLU A 42 8.88 13.14 1.53
C GLU A 42 7.59 13.50 0.79
N GLY A 43 7.67 13.80 -0.51
CA GLY A 43 6.55 14.21 -1.34
C GLY A 43 5.60 13.06 -1.74
N PRO A 44 4.41 13.41 -2.26
CA PRO A 44 3.32 12.48 -2.62
C PRO A 44 3.71 11.41 -3.65
N LEU A 45 4.78 11.66 -4.43
CA LEU A 45 5.25 10.77 -5.48
C LEU A 45 6.34 9.79 -5.01
N TRP A 46 7.09 10.10 -3.96
CA TRP A 46 8.28 9.33 -3.59
C TRP A 46 8.27 8.77 -2.16
N TYR A 47 7.41 9.27 -1.28
CA TYR A 47 7.44 8.85 0.11
C TYR A 47 7.09 7.37 0.28
N ARG A 48 8.04 6.60 0.85
CA ARG A 48 7.90 5.15 1.09
C ARG A 48 7.58 4.79 2.54
N GLY A 49 7.55 5.76 3.45
CA GLY A 49 7.40 5.47 4.88
C GLY A 49 6.10 4.73 5.21
N LEU A 50 4.99 5.11 4.56
CA LEU A 50 3.71 4.40 4.69
C LEU A 50 3.77 2.91 4.29
N ALA A 51 4.72 2.51 3.43
CA ALA A 51 4.90 1.13 3.00
C ALA A 51 5.98 0.38 3.80
N GLN A 52 6.97 1.08 4.35
CA GLN A 52 8.20 0.46 4.88
C GLN A 52 8.45 0.68 6.38
N GLN A 53 8.06 1.80 6.95
CA GLN A 53 8.33 2.10 8.36
C GLN A 53 7.42 1.30 9.27
N ASP A 54 7.86 1.07 10.51
CA ASP A 54 7.11 0.35 11.54
C ASP A 54 5.71 0.97 11.78
N GLU A 55 4.70 0.12 11.98
CA GLU A 55 3.32 0.58 12.10
C GLU A 55 3.05 1.31 13.41
N MET A 56 3.68 0.90 14.51
CA MET A 56 3.52 1.57 15.80
C MET A 56 4.18 2.95 15.77
N ALA A 57 5.39 3.05 15.21
CA ALA A 57 6.11 4.30 15.10
C ALA A 57 5.37 5.34 14.23
N LEU A 58 4.67 4.91 13.17
CA LEU A 58 4.02 5.79 12.21
C LEU A 58 2.50 5.97 12.46
N GLU A 59 1.93 5.34 13.49
CA GLU A 59 0.49 5.34 13.74
C GLU A 59 -0.11 6.75 13.85
N LEU A 60 0.56 7.64 14.60
CA LEU A 60 0.11 9.03 14.78
C LEU A 60 0.14 9.82 13.46
N HIS A 61 1.16 9.60 12.64
CA HIS A 61 1.25 10.25 11.32
C HIS A 61 0.09 9.83 10.42
N VAL A 62 -0.19 8.52 10.32
CA VAL A 62 -1.32 8.02 9.54
C VAL A 62 -2.65 8.59 10.03
N LYS A 63 -2.87 8.66 11.35
CA LYS A 63 -4.06 9.29 11.94
C LYS A 63 -4.18 10.76 11.54
N SER A 64 -3.09 11.52 11.59
CA SER A 64 -3.07 12.93 11.20
C SER A 64 -3.40 13.13 9.73
N VAL A 65 -2.78 12.35 8.83
CA VAL A 65 -3.06 12.42 7.38
C VAL A 65 -4.54 12.14 7.11
N LEU A 66 -5.09 11.05 7.65
CA LEU A 66 -6.50 10.69 7.44
C LEU A 66 -7.45 11.77 7.97
N LYS A 67 -7.17 12.33 9.16
CA LYS A 67 -7.95 13.40 9.76
C LYS A 67 -7.92 14.67 8.91
N ASN A 68 -6.73 15.12 8.52
CA ASN A 68 -6.53 16.35 7.74
C ASN A 68 -7.24 16.28 6.38
N HIS A 69 -7.32 15.08 5.80
CA HIS A 69 -7.98 14.85 4.50
C HIS A 69 -9.41 14.31 4.60
N GLN A 70 -9.96 14.15 5.80
CA GLN A 70 -11.30 13.58 6.04
C GLN A 70 -11.50 12.26 5.28
N ALA A 71 -10.47 11.43 5.25
CA ALA A 71 -10.45 10.17 4.51
C ALA A 71 -10.49 8.98 5.47
N GLU A 72 -11.13 7.89 5.04
CA GLU A 72 -11.13 6.63 5.81
C GLU A 72 -9.85 5.81 5.58
N ARG A 73 -9.27 5.91 4.37
CA ARG A 73 -8.11 5.11 3.96
C ARG A 73 -7.17 5.87 3.04
N ILE A 74 -5.89 5.49 3.08
CA ILE A 74 -4.83 5.90 2.16
C ILE A 74 -4.49 4.71 1.24
N VAL A 75 -4.62 4.89 -0.06
CA VAL A 75 -4.27 3.88 -1.07
C VAL A 75 -3.02 4.35 -1.79
N ILE A 76 -1.97 3.53 -1.79
CA ILE A 76 -0.66 3.90 -2.36
C ILE A 76 -0.10 2.81 -3.27
N GLY A 77 0.69 3.23 -4.26
CA GLY A 77 1.55 2.37 -5.06
C GLY A 77 3.02 2.60 -4.72
N HIS A 78 3.86 2.74 -5.75
CA HIS A 78 5.29 3.16 -5.71
C HIS A 78 6.26 2.22 -5.02
N THR A 79 5.83 1.54 -3.97
CA THR A 79 6.57 0.51 -3.25
C THR A 79 5.92 -0.83 -3.55
N PRO A 80 6.48 -1.60 -4.51
CA PRO A 80 5.92 -2.86 -4.93
C PRO A 80 5.84 -3.86 -3.78
N THR A 81 4.75 -4.62 -3.75
CA THR A 81 4.57 -5.79 -2.91
C THR A 81 4.91 -7.06 -3.70
N GLU A 82 4.95 -8.20 -3.00
CA GLU A 82 5.28 -9.51 -3.59
C GLU A 82 4.09 -10.16 -4.32
N GLY A 83 3.27 -9.37 -5.04
CA GLY A 83 2.19 -9.90 -5.90
C GLY A 83 0.78 -9.84 -5.35
N ALA A 84 0.57 -9.36 -4.12
CA ALA A 84 -0.74 -9.21 -3.49
C ALA A 84 -0.93 -7.80 -2.91
N ILE A 85 -2.18 -7.35 -2.81
CA ILE A 85 -2.49 -6.09 -2.14
C ILE A 85 -2.31 -6.28 -0.64
N LEU A 86 -1.50 -5.42 0.00
CA LEU A 86 -1.20 -5.56 1.42
C LEU A 86 -1.91 -4.47 2.24
N PRO A 87 -2.80 -4.84 3.17
CA PRO A 87 -3.32 -3.92 4.16
C PRO A 87 -2.26 -3.66 5.25
N ARG A 88 -2.21 -2.42 5.71
CA ARG A 88 -1.39 -1.94 6.83
C ARG A 88 -2.20 -1.03 7.75
N PHE A 89 -1.74 -0.84 8.99
CA PHE A 89 -2.34 0.07 9.97
C PHE A 89 -3.80 -0.23 10.29
N GLY A 90 -4.16 -1.52 10.38
CA GLY A 90 -5.55 -1.92 10.58
C GLY A 90 -6.43 -1.76 9.33
N GLY A 91 -5.85 -1.88 8.13
CA GLY A 91 -6.54 -1.65 6.85
C GLY A 91 -6.74 -0.17 6.49
N LYS A 92 -6.12 0.76 7.24
CA LYS A 92 -6.17 2.20 6.95
C LYS A 92 -5.25 2.61 5.81
N VAL A 93 -4.20 1.84 5.55
CA VAL A 93 -3.32 2.01 4.39
C VAL A 93 -3.36 0.75 3.55
N LEU A 94 -3.57 0.89 2.24
CA LEU A 94 -3.58 -0.23 1.29
C LEU A 94 -2.45 -0.04 0.28
N LEU A 95 -1.53 -1.02 0.23
CA LEU A 95 -0.45 -1.07 -0.75
C LEU A 95 -0.94 -1.83 -1.98
N ILE A 96 -1.18 -1.13 -3.10
CA ILE A 96 -1.79 -1.70 -4.30
C ILE A 96 -0.83 -1.93 -5.46
N ASP A 97 0.42 -1.49 -5.35
CA ASP A 97 1.44 -1.80 -6.33
C ASP A 97 1.91 -3.24 -6.12
N VAL A 98 1.29 -4.18 -6.85
CA VAL A 98 1.63 -5.60 -6.76
C VAL A 98 2.82 -6.01 -7.63
N GLY A 99 3.53 -5.05 -8.22
CA GLY A 99 4.62 -5.33 -9.13
C GLY A 99 4.14 -5.92 -10.46
N LEU A 100 3.14 -5.31 -11.10
CA LEU A 100 2.61 -5.75 -12.42
C LEU A 100 3.68 -5.76 -13.52
N SER A 101 4.73 -4.93 -13.38
CA SER A 101 5.81 -4.85 -14.36
C SER A 101 6.67 -6.10 -14.39
N ARG A 102 6.99 -6.58 -15.59
CA ARG A 102 7.91 -7.71 -15.83
C ARG A 102 9.34 -7.48 -15.33
N VAL A 103 9.69 -6.24 -14.96
CA VAL A 103 10.98 -5.92 -14.33
C VAL A 103 11.08 -6.57 -12.94
N PHE A 104 9.96 -6.80 -12.24
CA PHE A 104 9.95 -7.39 -10.91
C PHE A 104 9.91 -8.92 -10.92
N ASP A 105 9.38 -9.51 -11.99
CA ASP A 105 9.26 -10.95 -12.12
C ASP A 105 9.06 -11.36 -13.58
N SER A 106 9.57 -12.54 -13.92
CA SER A 106 9.29 -13.21 -15.18
C SER A 106 7.82 -13.62 -15.31
N GLN A 107 7.15 -13.95 -14.19
CA GLN A 107 5.74 -14.30 -14.18
C GLN A 107 4.85 -13.07 -13.93
N PRO A 108 3.77 -12.88 -14.70
CA PRO A 108 2.89 -11.72 -14.54
C PRO A 108 2.14 -11.81 -13.21
N ARG A 109 2.37 -10.84 -12.32
CA ARG A 109 1.56 -10.63 -11.11
C ARG A 109 0.29 -9.87 -11.50
N MET A 110 -0.86 -10.16 -10.88
CA MET A 110 -2.13 -9.52 -11.24
C MET A 110 -3.06 -9.41 -10.03
N ALA A 111 -3.25 -8.18 -9.56
CA ALA A 111 -4.33 -7.86 -8.65
C ALA A 111 -4.79 -6.41 -8.89
N CYS A 112 -6.04 -6.12 -8.59
CA CYS A 112 -6.53 -4.74 -8.50
C CYS A 112 -7.39 -4.54 -7.26
N LEU A 113 -7.41 -3.29 -6.77
CA LEU A 113 -8.25 -2.91 -5.64
C LEU A 113 -9.68 -2.68 -6.12
N LEU A 114 -10.63 -3.38 -5.50
CA LEU A 114 -12.06 -3.13 -5.64
C LEU A 114 -12.59 -2.54 -4.34
N ILE A 115 -13.30 -1.42 -4.41
CA ILE A 115 -13.98 -0.83 -3.24
C ILE A 115 -15.48 -0.78 -3.54
N GLU A 116 -16.27 -1.52 -2.78
CA GLU A 116 -17.73 -1.56 -2.90
C GLU A 116 -18.35 -1.13 -1.57
N ASN A 117 -19.21 -0.11 -1.59
CA ASN A 117 -19.87 0.43 -0.39
C ASN A 117 -18.89 0.73 0.76
N GLY A 118 -17.71 1.26 0.43
CA GLY A 118 -16.66 1.58 1.40
C GLY A 118 -15.85 0.38 1.92
N LYS A 119 -16.15 -0.86 1.48
CA LYS A 119 -15.40 -2.07 1.85
C LYS A 119 -14.37 -2.43 0.75
N PRO A 120 -13.09 -2.60 1.11
CA PRO A 120 -12.04 -2.93 0.15
C PRO A 120 -11.90 -4.45 -0.05
N TYR A 121 -11.61 -4.83 -1.29
CA TYR A 121 -11.37 -6.20 -1.76
C TYR A 121 -10.18 -6.20 -2.72
N ALA A 122 -9.49 -7.32 -2.83
CA ALA A 122 -8.58 -7.57 -3.93
C ALA A 122 -9.30 -8.40 -5.00
N LEU A 123 -9.29 -7.95 -6.24
CA LEU A 123 -9.53 -8.82 -7.38
C LEU A 123 -8.18 -9.44 -7.77
N HIS A 124 -7.84 -10.58 -7.19
CA HIS A 124 -6.57 -11.29 -7.42
C HIS A 124 -6.78 -12.26 -8.58
N ARG A 125 -6.14 -12.00 -9.73
CA ARG A 125 -6.33 -12.79 -10.97
C ARG A 125 -7.79 -12.97 -11.38
N GLY A 126 -8.64 -11.98 -11.10
CA GLY A 126 -10.07 -11.99 -11.41
C GLY A 126 -10.97 -12.50 -10.28
N GLU A 127 -10.41 -13.17 -9.27
CA GLU A 127 -11.17 -13.66 -8.12
C GLU A 127 -11.23 -12.60 -7.02
N LYS A 128 -12.43 -12.40 -6.48
CA LYS A 128 -12.68 -11.40 -5.43
C LYS A 128 -12.36 -11.97 -4.05
N LEU A 129 -11.33 -11.44 -3.42
CA LEU A 129 -10.88 -11.77 -2.08
C LEU A 129 -11.11 -10.60 -1.12
N GLU A 130 -11.58 -10.89 0.09
CA GLU A 130 -11.72 -9.88 1.14
C GLU A 130 -10.35 -9.48 1.69
N LEU A 131 -10.12 -8.17 1.82
CA LEU A 131 -8.90 -7.65 2.45
C LEU A 131 -9.07 -7.62 3.97
N PRO A 132 -8.23 -8.33 4.74
CA PRO A 132 -8.34 -8.40 6.18
C PRO A 132 -7.90 -7.08 6.84
N PRO A 133 -8.49 -6.70 7.98
CA PRO A 133 -8.04 -5.55 8.73
C PRO A 133 -6.79 -5.85 9.58
N ASP A 134 -6.53 -7.11 9.94
CA ASP A 134 -5.40 -7.52 10.78
C ASP A 134 -4.17 -7.95 9.96
N SER A 135 -3.01 -7.89 10.61
CA SER A 135 -1.72 -8.33 10.05
C SER A 135 -1.36 -9.77 10.45
N GLY A 136 -2.31 -10.53 10.99
CA GLY A 136 -2.08 -11.86 11.58
C GLY A 136 -2.78 -12.97 10.79
N SER A 137 -3.67 -13.71 11.46
CA SER A 137 -4.33 -14.88 10.86
C SER A 137 -5.24 -14.52 9.68
N GLY A 138 -5.86 -13.33 9.67
CA GLY A 138 -6.63 -12.85 8.55
C GLY A 138 -5.75 -12.60 7.33
N LEU A 139 -4.62 -11.90 7.53
CA LEU A 139 -3.61 -11.69 6.48
C LEU A 139 -3.09 -13.02 5.93
N LEU A 140 -2.77 -13.98 6.79
CA LEU A 140 -2.32 -15.30 6.36
C LEU A 140 -3.37 -16.03 5.51
N SER A 141 -4.63 -16.01 5.93
CA SER A 141 -5.73 -16.64 5.18
C SER A 141 -5.90 -16.00 3.80
N TYR A 142 -5.85 -14.67 3.74
CA TYR A 142 -5.90 -13.92 2.48
C TYR A 142 -4.74 -14.27 1.54
N LEU A 143 -3.51 -14.27 2.05
CA LEU A 143 -2.32 -14.57 1.24
C LEU A 143 -2.34 -16.00 0.70
N LYS A 144 -2.80 -16.98 1.49
CA LYS A 144 -2.96 -18.36 1.04
C LYS A 144 -4.01 -18.49 -0.06
N GLN A 145 -5.13 -17.77 0.05
CA GLN A 145 -6.16 -17.73 -1.00
C GLN A 145 -5.60 -17.12 -2.28
N ALA A 146 -4.87 -16.01 -2.19
CA ALA A 146 -4.23 -15.37 -3.33
C ALA A 146 -3.17 -16.29 -3.98
N ALA A 147 -2.33 -16.94 -3.18
CA ALA A 147 -1.29 -17.85 -3.68
C ALA A 147 -1.86 -19.07 -4.40
N ALA A 148 -3.01 -19.59 -3.96
CA ALA A 148 -3.70 -20.70 -4.61
C ALA A 148 -4.19 -20.36 -6.04
N LEU A 149 -4.31 -19.07 -6.37
CA LEU A 149 -4.70 -18.58 -7.68
C LEU A 149 -3.48 -18.28 -8.58
N ASP A 150 -2.29 -18.20 -8.00
CA ASP A 150 -1.07 -17.92 -8.75
C ASP A 150 -0.56 -19.16 -9.51
N PRO A 151 0.14 -18.98 -10.64
CA PRO A 151 0.93 -20.04 -11.22
C PRO A 151 2.01 -20.49 -10.25
N SER A 152 2.38 -21.76 -10.34
CA SER A 152 3.44 -22.32 -9.51
C SER A 152 4.83 -21.94 -10.07
N PRO A 153 5.80 -21.54 -9.22
CA PRO A 153 5.64 -21.25 -7.78
C PRO A 153 4.98 -19.88 -7.56
N SER A 154 4.21 -19.73 -6.47
CA SER A 154 3.58 -18.44 -6.16
C SER A 154 4.62 -17.46 -5.62
N PRO A 155 4.63 -16.19 -6.05
CA PRO A 155 5.51 -15.17 -5.48
C PRO A 155 5.22 -14.87 -4.00
N LEU A 156 4.07 -15.32 -3.48
CA LEU A 156 3.63 -15.08 -2.11
C LEU A 156 4.17 -16.10 -1.10
N GLU A 157 4.82 -17.19 -1.54
CA GLU A 157 5.30 -18.26 -0.66
C GLU A 157 6.21 -17.74 0.48
N LYS A 158 7.16 -16.86 0.13
CA LYS A 158 8.05 -16.23 1.11
C LYS A 158 7.25 -15.41 2.13
N ARG A 159 6.34 -14.57 1.65
CA ARG A 159 5.52 -13.71 2.52
C ARG A 159 4.62 -14.53 3.45
N ILE A 160 4.04 -15.62 2.94
CA ILE A 160 3.23 -16.55 3.74
C ILE A 160 4.08 -17.11 4.88
N ALA A 161 5.29 -17.62 4.58
CA ALA A 161 6.19 -18.15 5.60
C ALA A 161 6.58 -17.11 6.66
N GLU A 162 6.83 -15.86 6.25
CA GLU A 162 7.13 -14.75 7.19
C GLU A 162 5.97 -14.47 8.14
N VAL A 163 4.73 -14.49 7.65
CA VAL A 163 3.53 -14.26 8.48
C VAL A 163 3.31 -15.46 9.41
N GLU A 164 3.44 -16.68 8.91
CA GLU A 164 3.33 -17.91 9.71
C GLU A 164 4.32 -17.92 10.88
N ALA A 165 5.58 -17.56 10.63
CA ALA A 165 6.63 -17.54 11.66
C ALA A 165 6.37 -16.51 12.78
N ARG A 166 5.55 -15.48 12.52
CA ARG A 166 5.17 -14.45 13.50
C ARG A 166 3.92 -14.80 14.29
N LEU A 167 3.12 -15.75 13.81
CA LEU A 167 1.93 -16.19 14.52
C LEU A 167 2.34 -17.06 15.72
N PRO A 168 1.68 -16.89 16.88
CA PRO A 168 1.90 -17.78 18.00
C PRO A 168 1.52 -19.21 17.59
N VAL A 169 2.38 -20.18 17.93
CA VAL A 169 2.09 -21.60 17.74
C VAL A 169 0.80 -21.91 18.51
N PRO A 170 -0.21 -22.57 17.91
CA PRO A 170 -1.40 -22.98 18.64
C PRO A 170 -0.97 -23.81 19.84
N ALA A 171 -1.46 -23.45 21.04
CA ALA A 171 -1.23 -24.26 22.23
C ALA A 171 -1.69 -25.69 21.94
N GLN A 172 -0.75 -26.65 21.99
CA GLN A 172 -1.08 -28.06 21.90
C GLN A 172 -2.05 -28.38 23.06
N LYS A 173 -3.27 -28.78 22.72
CA LYS A 173 -4.22 -29.37 23.66
C LYS A 173 -3.89 -30.83 23.88
#